data_AF-A0A7G1IG61-F1
#
_entry.id   AF-A0A7G1IG61-F1
#
_cell.length_a   1.000
_cell.length_b   1.000
_cell.length_c   1.000
_cell.angle_alpha   90.00
_cell.angle_beta   90.00
_cell.angle_gamma   90.00
#
_symmetry.space_group_name_H-M   'P 1'
#
loop_
_entity.id
_entity.type
_entity.pdbx_description
1 polymer ?
#
loop_
_entity_poly.entity_id
_entity_poly.type
_entity_poly.pdbx_seq_one_letter_code
_entity_poly.pdbx_strand_id
1 'polypeptide(L)'
;MALRRGDPDSGATALAAVSAARALIAVRGLHRFAAAEGLAELDVARAVRPPTPGRRLPKSLTVDQVLALLEGAGGDNPADGPLTLRNRALLELLYSTGSRISEAVGLDVDDVDTRPVGVVARQGR
;
A
#
# COMPACT_ATOMS: atom_id res chain seq x y z
N MET A 1 27.15 -3.81 4.26
CA MET A 1 26.73 -5.23 4.35
C MET A 1 25.66 -5.47 5.44
N ALA A 2 25.44 -4.52 6.35
CA ALA A 2 24.54 -4.64 7.50
C ALA A 2 23.06 -4.85 7.16
N LEU A 3 22.48 -4.16 6.16
CA LEU A 3 21.02 -4.20 5.93
C LEU A 3 20.44 -5.59 5.68
N ARG A 4 21.20 -6.53 5.09
CA ARG A 4 20.71 -7.89 4.79
C ARG A 4 21.05 -8.92 5.86
N ARG A 5 22.12 -8.71 6.62
CA ARG A 5 22.58 -9.66 7.65
C ARG A 5 22.16 -9.24 9.06
N GLY A 6 21.75 -7.99 9.22
CA GLY A 6 21.77 -7.34 10.52
C GLY A 6 23.20 -6.95 10.89
N ASP A 7 23.32 -6.35 12.06
CA ASP A 7 24.58 -5.99 12.70
C ASP A 7 24.44 -6.27 14.20
N PRO A 8 25.11 -7.31 14.72
CA PRO A 8 24.99 -7.71 16.12
C PRO A 8 25.59 -6.68 17.08
N ASP A 9 26.56 -5.87 16.64
CA ASP A 9 27.23 -4.88 17.49
C ASP A 9 26.34 -3.64 17.72
N SER A 10 25.50 -3.29 16.73
CA SER A 10 24.50 -2.23 16.86
C SER A 10 23.10 -2.71 17.27
N GLY A 11 22.92 -4.03 17.48
CA GLY A 11 21.62 -4.63 17.76
C GLY A 11 20.62 -4.59 16.60
N ALA A 12 21.07 -4.22 15.39
CA ALA A 12 20.20 -4.10 14.23
C ALA A 12 19.89 -5.48 13.63
N THR A 13 18.61 -5.79 13.46
CA THR A 13 18.18 -7.03 12.81
C THR A 13 18.22 -6.93 11.29
N ALA A 14 18.30 -8.08 10.62
CA ALA A 14 18.29 -8.15 9.17
C ALA A 14 16.96 -7.63 8.59
N LEU A 15 17.03 -6.73 7.61
CA LEU A 15 15.84 -6.28 6.90
C LEU A 15 15.34 -7.37 5.94
N ALA A 16 14.02 -7.45 5.78
CA ALA A 16 13.41 -8.22 4.71
C ALA A 16 13.95 -7.75 3.34
N ALA A 17 14.03 -8.67 2.36
CA ALA A 17 14.61 -8.38 1.05
C ALA A 17 13.97 -7.16 0.36
N VAL A 18 12.64 -7.02 0.45
CA VAL A 18 11.91 -5.85 -0.08
C VAL A 18 12.39 -4.55 0.58
N SER A 19 12.51 -4.55 1.91
CA SER A 19 12.92 -3.38 2.69
C SER A 19 14.38 -3.01 2.40
N ALA A 20 15.28 -3.99 2.36
CA ALA A 20 16.69 -3.78 2.00
C ALA A 20 16.84 -3.25 0.56
N ALA A 21 16.01 -3.72 -0.38
CA ALA A 21 16.00 -3.21 -1.75
C ALA A 21 15.55 -1.75 -1.82
N ARG A 22 14.46 -1.39 -1.13
CA ARG A 22 13.96 -0.01 -1.07
C ARG A 22 14.99 0.95 -0.44
N ALA A 23 15.60 0.54 0.68
CA ALA A 23 16.65 1.32 1.33
C ALA A 23 17.83 1.58 0.39
N LEU A 24 18.29 0.55 -0.34
CA LEU A 24 19.38 0.72 -1.29
C LEU A 24 19.00 1.61 -2.48
N ILE A 25 17.75 1.56 -2.97
CA ILE A 25 17.28 2.46 -4.03
C ILE A 25 17.34 3.92 -3.57
N ALA A 26 16.92 4.21 -2.33
CA ALA A 26 17.04 5.54 -1.75
C ALA A 26 18.49 6.02 -1.68
N VAL A 27 19.40 5.18 -1.18
CA VAL A 27 20.85 5.49 -1.12
C VAL A 27 21.44 5.74 -2.51
N ARG A 28 21.03 4.95 -3.52
CA ARG A 28 21.46 5.17 -4.92
C ARG A 28 20.95 6.49 -5.49
N GLY A 29 19.71 6.87 -5.16
CA GLY A 29 19.16 8.18 -5.52
C GLY A 29 20.00 9.32 -4.93
N LEU A 30 20.32 9.21 -3.63
CA LEU A 30 21.14 10.19 -2.92
C LEU A 30 22.55 10.31 -3.49
N HIS A 31 23.26 9.20 -3.71
CA HIS A 31 24.62 9.24 -4.26
C HIS A 31 24.67 9.73 -5.70
N ARG A 32 23.67 9.39 -6.52
CA ARG A 32 23.54 9.93 -7.86
C ARG A 32 23.37 11.45 -7.83
N PHE A 33 22.51 11.95 -6.94
CA PHE A 33 22.32 13.37 -6.72
C PHE A 33 23.62 14.04 -6.27
N ALA A 34 24.28 13.51 -5.24
CA ALA A 34 25.53 14.08 -4.72
C ALA A 34 26.64 14.14 -5.77
N ALA A 35 26.76 13.12 -6.63
CA ALA A 35 27.72 13.13 -7.73
C ALA A 35 27.35 14.15 -8.82
N ALA A 36 26.05 14.32 -9.11
CA ALA A 36 25.57 15.30 -10.09
C ALA A 36 25.79 16.75 -9.63
N GLU A 37 25.64 17.00 -8.32
CA GLU A 37 25.86 18.32 -7.69
C GLU A 37 27.34 18.58 -7.33
N GLY A 38 28.26 17.66 -7.63
CA GLY A 38 29.67 17.79 -7.28
C GLY A 38 29.97 17.70 -5.77
N LEU A 39 28.99 17.31 -4.95
CA LEU A 39 29.16 17.05 -3.50
C LEU A 39 29.92 15.75 -3.22
N ALA A 40 29.96 14.85 -4.19
CA ALA A 40 30.78 13.65 -4.18
C ALA A 40 31.50 13.50 -5.52
N GLU A 41 32.74 13.02 -5.50
CA GLU A 41 33.53 12.81 -6.73
C GLU A 41 32.92 11.73 -7.64
N LEU A 42 32.24 10.73 -7.06
CA LEU A 42 31.60 9.65 -7.80
C LEU A 42 30.39 9.03 -7.08
N ASP A 43 29.48 8.43 -7.86
CA ASP A 43 28.37 7.61 -7.35
C ASP A 43 28.87 6.21 -6.95
N VAL A 44 29.31 6.07 -5.69
CA VAL A 44 29.78 4.78 -5.13
C VAL A 44 28.67 3.74 -5.02
N ALA A 45 27.41 4.17 -4.92
CA ALA A 45 26.27 3.28 -4.75
C ALA A 45 25.86 2.59 -6.06
N ARG A 46 26.33 3.09 -7.21
CA ARG A 46 26.01 2.57 -8.54
C ARG A 46 26.29 1.08 -8.71
N ALA A 47 27.39 0.57 -8.15
CA ALA A 47 27.81 -0.82 -8.30
C ALA A 47 27.06 -1.79 -7.36
N VAL A 48 26.35 -1.27 -6.36
CA VAL A 48 25.69 -2.12 -5.36
C VAL A 48 24.35 -2.60 -5.90
N ARG A 49 24.24 -3.92 -6.11
CA ARG A 49 23.00 -4.54 -6.61
C ARG A 49 21.98 -4.72 -5.48
N PRO A 50 20.73 -4.24 -5.64
CA PRO A 50 19.65 -4.54 -4.71
C PRO A 50 19.39 -6.05 -4.61
N PRO A 51 18.94 -6.55 -3.44
CA PRO A 51 18.44 -7.91 -3.37
C PRO A 51 17.20 -8.02 -4.25
N THR A 52 17.07 -9.12 -4.98
CA THR A 52 15.86 -9.40 -5.76
C THR A 52 14.76 -9.85 -4.81
N PRO A 53 13.67 -9.08 -4.64
CA PRO A 53 12.57 -9.53 -3.82
C PRO A 53 11.86 -10.70 -4.51
N GLY A 54 11.42 -11.69 -3.74
CA GLY A 54 10.55 -12.73 -4.27
C GLY A 54 9.23 -12.14 -4.78
N ARG A 55 8.78 -12.53 -5.97
CA ARG A 55 7.42 -12.20 -6.45
C ARG A 55 6.44 -13.25 -5.93
N ARG A 56 5.78 -12.96 -4.82
CA ARG A 56 4.50 -13.59 -4.51
C ARG A 56 3.42 -12.68 -5.06
N LEU A 57 2.65 -13.18 -6.03
CA LEU A 57 1.41 -12.52 -6.39
C LEU A 57 0.47 -12.60 -5.18
N PRO A 58 -0.20 -11.50 -4.79
CA PRO A 58 -1.30 -11.56 -3.85
C PRO A 58 -2.33 -12.56 -4.38
N LYS A 59 -2.85 -13.42 -3.50
CA LYS A 59 -4.00 -14.26 -3.86
C LYS A 59 -5.21 -13.33 -3.91
N SER A 60 -5.87 -13.23 -5.06
CA SER A 60 -7.17 -12.55 -5.15
C SER A 60 -8.18 -13.32 -4.32
N LEU A 61 -9.05 -12.60 -3.62
CA LEU A 61 -10.19 -13.20 -2.95
C LEU A 61 -11.22 -13.63 -4.00
N THR A 62 -11.86 -14.78 -3.79
CA THR A 62 -13.04 -15.16 -4.57
C THR A 62 -14.24 -14.32 -4.15
N VAL A 63 -15.29 -14.29 -4.97
CA VAL A 63 -16.54 -13.61 -4.63
C VAL A 63 -17.08 -14.12 -3.29
N ASP A 64 -17.12 -15.44 -3.08
CA ASP A 64 -17.60 -16.04 -1.83
C ASP A 64 -16.77 -15.61 -0.61
N GLN A 65 -15.45 -15.47 -0.77
CA GLN A 65 -14.58 -14.98 0.31
C GLN A 65 -14.86 -13.52 0.65
N VAL A 66 -15.17 -12.69 -0.34
CA VAL A 66 -15.57 -11.30 -0.10
C VAL A 66 -16.92 -11.25 0.59
N LEU A 67 -17.90 -12.03 0.13
CA LEU A 67 -19.23 -12.08 0.75
C LEU A 67 -19.13 -12.53 2.21
N ALA A 68 -18.36 -13.59 2.50
CA ALA A 68 -18.12 -14.05 3.86
C ALA A 68 -17.42 -12.99 4.75
N LEU A 69 -16.50 -12.20 4.20
CA LEU A 69 -15.86 -11.10 4.92
C LEU A 69 -16.85 -9.98 5.25
N LEU A 70 -17.72 -9.64 4.29
CA LEU A 70 -18.77 -8.64 4.48
C LEU A 70 -19.76 -9.12 5.55
N GLU A 71 -20.31 -10.33 5.41
CA GLU A 71 -21.23 -10.94 6.38
C GLU A 71 -20.63 -11.00 7.78
N GLY A 72 -19.36 -11.41 7.89
CA GLY A 72 -18.64 -11.47 9.16
C GLY A 72 -18.42 -10.11 9.83
N ALA A 73 -18.54 -9.00 9.08
CA ALA A 73 -18.44 -7.66 9.64
C ALA A 73 -19.72 -7.19 10.35
N GLY A 74 -20.83 -7.94 10.25
CA GLY A 74 -22.14 -7.56 10.79
C GLY A 74 -22.77 -6.40 10.03
N GLY A 75 -23.66 -5.66 10.68
CA GLY A 75 -24.35 -4.50 10.13
C GLY A 75 -25.81 -4.76 9.72
N ASP A 76 -26.24 -6.03 9.76
CA ASP A 76 -27.60 -6.45 9.41
C ASP A 76 -28.50 -6.62 10.66
N ASN A 77 -27.98 -6.43 11.87
CA ASN A 77 -28.74 -6.56 13.12
C ASN A 77 -29.10 -5.18 13.69
N PRO A 78 -30.37 -4.91 14.05
CA PRO A 78 -30.76 -3.67 14.72
C PRO A 78 -30.03 -3.36 16.03
N ALA A 79 -29.43 -4.38 16.68
CA ALA A 79 -28.61 -4.21 17.87
C ALA A 79 -27.15 -3.82 17.57
N ASP A 80 -26.75 -3.73 16.29
CA ASP A 80 -25.39 -3.38 15.90
C ASP A 80 -25.05 -1.92 16.26
N GLY A 81 -23.91 -1.76 16.93
CA GLY A 81 -23.42 -0.45 17.34
C GLY A 81 -22.75 0.32 16.19
N PRO A 82 -22.45 1.61 16.41
CA PRO A 82 -21.83 2.47 15.40
C PRO A 82 -20.51 1.92 14.82
N LEU A 83 -19.69 1.22 15.62
CA LEU A 83 -18.44 0.63 15.16
C LEU A 83 -18.66 -0.51 14.16
N THR A 84 -19.64 -1.36 14.40
CA THR A 84 -20.00 -2.47 13.50
C THR A 84 -20.46 -1.92 12.15
N LEU A 85 -21.38 -0.97 12.17
CA LEU A 85 -21.88 -0.29 10.96
C LEU A 85 -20.76 0.42 10.20
N ARG A 86 -19.86 1.12 10.90
CA ARG A 86 -18.70 1.79 10.28
C ARG A 86 -17.77 0.78 9.60
N ASN A 87 -17.45 -0.32 10.27
CA ASN A 87 -16.53 -1.31 9.73
C ASN A 87 -17.13 -2.01 8.51
N ARG A 88 -18.43 -2.31 8.53
CA ARG A 88 -19.15 -2.86 7.38
C ARG A 88 -19.12 -1.88 6.18
N ALA A 89 -19.47 -0.62 6.41
CA ALA A 89 -19.44 0.42 5.37
C ALA A 89 -18.03 0.62 4.78
N LEU A 90 -16.98 0.60 5.61
CA LEU A 90 -15.60 0.70 5.14
C LEU A 90 -15.20 -0.48 4.24
N LEU A 91 -15.60 -1.71 4.59
CA LEU A 91 -15.31 -2.88 3.76
C LEU A 91 -16.05 -2.84 2.42
N GLU A 92 -17.33 -2.46 2.43
CA GLU A 92 -18.12 -2.29 1.21
C GLU A 92 -17.56 -1.19 0.31
N LEU A 93 -17.14 -0.07 0.88
CA LEU A 93 -16.52 1.04 0.14
C LEU A 93 -15.20 0.61 -0.51
N LEU A 94 -14.32 -0.04 0.26
CA LEU A 94 -13.04 -0.54 -0.26
C LEU A 94 -13.25 -1.55 -1.39
N TYR A 95 -14.23 -2.46 -1.24
CA TYR A 95 -14.54 -3.46 -2.25
C TYR A 95 -15.15 -2.85 -3.52
N SER A 96 -16.09 -1.91 -3.37
CA SER A 96 -16.80 -1.30 -4.50
C SER A 96 -15.95 -0.31 -5.30
N THR A 97 -15.05 0.42 -4.64
CA THR A 97 -14.27 1.50 -5.28
C THR A 97 -12.83 1.09 -5.60
N GLY A 98 -12.27 0.09 -4.92
CA GLY A 98 -10.85 -0.25 -5.02
C GLY A 98 -9.93 0.83 -4.41
N SER A 99 -10.45 1.72 -3.58
CA SER A 99 -9.69 2.77 -2.91
C SER A 99 -8.61 2.20 -1.97
N ARG A 100 -7.54 2.96 -1.74
CA ARG A 100 -6.55 2.61 -0.71
C ARG A 100 -7.15 2.83 0.67
N ILE A 101 -6.67 2.08 1.66
CA ILE A 101 -7.15 2.22 3.05
C ILE A 101 -7.02 3.65 3.58
N SER A 102 -5.92 4.34 3.24
CA SER A 102 -5.69 5.73 3.67
C SER A 102 -6.67 6.72 3.05
N GLU A 103 -7.15 6.44 1.83
CA GLU A 103 -8.16 7.27 1.17
C GLU A 103 -9.52 7.03 1.85
N ALA A 104 -9.91 5.76 2.04
CA ALA A 104 -11.19 5.41 2.66
C ALA A 104 -11.34 5.92 4.11
N VAL A 105 -10.30 5.85 4.93
CA VAL A 105 -10.35 6.36 6.32
C VAL A 105 -10.17 7.87 6.42
N GLY A 106 -9.75 8.52 5.33
CA GLY A 106 -9.57 9.97 5.26
C GLY A 106 -10.80 10.71 4.72
N LEU A 107 -11.85 10.00 4.31
CA LEU A 107 -13.07 10.60 3.80
C LEU A 107 -13.84 11.32 4.90
N ASP A 108 -14.36 12.50 4.56
CA ASP A 108 -15.38 13.21 5.32
C ASP A 108 -16.77 13.03 4.65
N VAL A 109 -17.83 13.34 5.40
CA VAL A 109 -19.22 13.29 4.91
C VAL A 109 -19.39 14.21 3.69
N ASP A 110 -18.68 15.34 3.68
CA ASP A 110 -18.74 16.33 2.60
C ASP A 110 -18.02 15.88 1.32
N ASP A 111 -17.20 14.81 1.38
CA ASP A 111 -16.54 14.23 0.20
C ASP A 111 -17.50 13.33 -0.62
N VAL A 112 -18.66 12.97 -0.05
CA VAL A 112 -19.62 12.04 -0.69
C VAL A 112 -20.70 12.82 -1.44
N ASP A 113 -20.56 12.87 -2.77
CA ASP A 113 -21.63 13.37 -3.62
C ASP A 113 -22.70 12.29 -3.83
N THR A 114 -23.85 12.46 -3.19
CA THR A 114 -25.01 11.57 -3.33
C THR A 114 -25.89 11.91 -4.53
N ARG A 115 -25.57 12.98 -5.27
CA ARG A 115 -26.32 13.35 -6.47
C ARG A 115 -25.94 12.40 -7.60
N PRO A 116 -26.90 12.00 -8.46
CA PRO A 116 -26.59 11.21 -9.64
C PRO A 116 -25.66 12.01 -10.56
N VAL A 117 -24.39 11.64 -10.62
CA VAL A 117 -23.48 12.12 -11.67
C VAL A 117 -23.79 11.31 -12.94
N GLY A 118 -24.39 11.97 -13.92
CA GLY A 118 -24.67 11.34 -15.22
C GLY A 118 -23.35 10.92 -15.89
N VAL A 119 -23.17 9.63 -16.12
CA VAL A 119 -22.00 9.12 -16.85
C VAL A 119 -22.40 8.95 -18.32
N VAL A 120 -21.85 9.76 -19.21
CA VAL A 120 -22.05 9.59 -20.66
C VAL A 120 -21.06 8.54 -21.16
N ALA A 121 -21.53 7.30 -21.29
CA ALA A 121 -20.76 6.26 -21.96
C ALA A 121 -20.80 6.50 -23.48
N ARG A 122 -19.68 6.92 -24.07
CA ARG A 122 -19.54 7.01 -25.53
C ARG A 122 -19.38 5.60 -26.08
N GLN A 123 -20.45 5.03 -26.59
CA GLN A 123 -20.43 3.72 -27.24
C GLN A 123 -19.73 3.86 -28.60
N GLY A 124 -18.52 3.32 -28.69
CA GLY A 124 -17.78 3.19 -29.95
C GLY A 124 -18.50 2.21 -30.88
N ARG A 125 -18.56 2.57 -32.17
CA ARG A 125 -18.98 1.67 -33.26
C ARG A 125 -17.89 0.67 -33.58
#